data_AF-A0A354K698-F1
#
_entry.id   AF-A0A354K698-F1
#
_cell.length_a   1.000
_cell.length_b   1.000
_cell.length_c   1.000
_cell.angle_alpha   90.00
_cell.angle_beta   90.00
_cell.angle_gamma   90.00
#
_symmetry.space_group_name_H-M   'P 1'
#
loop_
_entity.id
_entity.type
_entity.pdbx_description
1 polymer ?
#
loop_
_entity_poly.entity_id
_entity_poly.type
_entity_poly.pdbx_seq_one_letter_code
_entity_poly.pdbx_strand_id
1 'polypeptide(L)'
;MSRKKELHCDCGAPFTSEGVCTVCGKKRPRSAGYRVWHSFWCVIATLILLLCINTTAAMRHALRTNAPVTGLHDSRLSDMKIPFTGKTLAAYIKSGFVADENVLETDIASAVDEMDIPVYLSGKLGAYYQLLRGESDAVVTVTEDEIVGMLDMNRTALLNQCMLIIEDADIAELRNTVSGPLGFLSSTAETAYGSPAGRMLAHFRVSVARIVLDVLLLGLLLWRWSIVYRNSGRPAARAVRSMGITIGVPACITFLLVLITGVGSLFVSDSVTGIHPLTKAIRAPYWAISATELLAAAAMVGAAYLIARQTARAAAKPAKASAPEHVSVPRPAAEPPVRTLRARGTADSPAPGKPCISCGRELKAEAKFCIYCGANQDADAVPEPDVQPEKAPRIDLSKTKELPHIDS
;
A
#
# COMPACT_ATOMS: atom_id res chain seq x y z
N MET A 1 -24.16 -6.47 40.11
CA MET A 1 -23.27 -5.30 39.94
C MET A 1 -21.93 -5.77 39.43
N SER A 2 -21.48 -5.33 38.24
CA SER A 2 -20.22 -5.80 37.66
C SER A 2 -19.02 -5.07 38.27
N ARG A 3 -18.08 -5.81 38.88
CA ARG A 3 -16.81 -5.23 39.38
C ARG A 3 -15.98 -4.75 38.19
N LYS A 4 -15.90 -3.43 37.98
CA LYS A 4 -14.87 -2.84 37.11
C LYS A 4 -13.51 -3.26 37.69
N LYS A 5 -12.77 -4.11 36.97
CA LYS A 5 -11.35 -4.38 37.27
C LYS A 5 -10.61 -3.05 37.12
N GLU A 6 -10.17 -2.47 38.23
CA GLU A 6 -9.36 -1.26 38.22
C GLU A 6 -7.99 -1.60 37.63
N LEU A 7 -7.62 -0.93 36.53
CA LEU A 7 -6.28 -1.10 35.97
C LEU A 7 -5.29 -0.36 36.85
N HIS A 8 -4.28 -1.07 37.31
CA HIS A 8 -3.18 -0.54 38.09
C HIS A 8 -1.99 -0.23 37.15
N CYS A 9 -1.17 0.74 37.52
CA CYS A 9 0.09 1.06 36.84
C CYS A 9 1.19 0.09 37.27
N ASP A 10 2.30 0.02 36.53
CA ASP A 10 3.48 -0.83 36.85
C ASP A 10 4.06 -0.56 38.25
N CYS A 11 3.79 0.62 38.83
CA CYS A 11 4.17 0.98 40.20
C CYS A 11 3.13 0.60 41.27
N GLY A 12 2.12 -0.21 40.95
CA GLY A 12 1.08 -0.67 41.87
C GLY A 12 -0.03 0.33 42.19
N ALA A 13 0.05 1.58 41.74
CA ALA A 13 -0.96 2.60 42.01
C ALA A 13 -2.07 2.65 40.92
N PRO A 14 -3.32 3.00 41.28
CA PRO A 14 -4.41 3.16 40.32
C PRO A 14 -4.20 4.36 39.39
N PHE A 15 -4.89 4.35 38.24
CA PHE A 15 -5.01 5.53 37.37
C PHE A 15 -6.21 6.39 37.79
N THR A 16 -6.06 7.72 37.71
CA THR A 16 -7.17 8.68 37.85
C THR A 16 -8.23 8.50 36.76
N SER A 17 -9.38 9.17 36.91
CA SER A 17 -10.42 9.29 35.87
C SER A 17 -9.86 9.81 34.53
N GLU A 18 -8.89 10.73 34.58
CA GLU A 18 -8.16 11.27 33.42
C GLU A 18 -7.11 10.30 32.85
N GLY A 19 -6.89 9.16 33.50
CA GLY A 19 -5.93 8.15 33.07
C GLY A 19 -4.48 8.51 33.39
N VAL A 20 -4.21 9.24 34.47
CA VAL A 20 -2.84 9.52 34.96
C VAL A 20 -2.58 8.71 36.22
N CYS A 21 -1.41 8.09 36.37
CA CYS A 21 -1.07 7.35 37.58
C CYS A 21 -0.86 8.33 38.74
N THR A 22 -1.55 8.13 39.86
CA THR A 22 -1.52 9.01 41.05
C THR A 22 -0.15 9.13 41.69
N VAL A 23 0.72 8.12 41.56
CA VAL A 23 2.04 8.08 42.21
C VAL A 23 3.18 8.45 41.25
N CYS A 24 3.18 7.94 40.01
CA CYS A 24 4.31 8.15 39.09
C CYS A 24 4.02 9.10 37.91
N GLY A 25 2.83 9.72 37.84
CA GLY A 25 2.46 10.67 36.78
C GLY A 25 2.37 10.08 35.36
N LYS A 26 2.65 8.78 35.17
CA LYS A 26 2.58 8.12 33.86
C LYS A 26 1.14 8.09 33.36
N LYS A 27 0.93 8.50 32.11
CA LYS A 27 -0.36 8.34 31.42
C LYS A 27 -0.63 6.86 31.13
N ARG A 28 -1.87 6.44 31.33
CA ARG A 28 -2.36 5.09 31.07
C ARG A 28 -2.14 4.74 29.59
N PRO A 29 -1.47 3.62 29.27
CA PRO A 29 -1.29 3.22 27.89
C PRO A 29 -2.65 2.95 27.22
N ARG A 30 -2.82 3.45 26.00
CA ARG A 30 -4.03 3.21 25.21
C ARG A 30 -4.22 1.70 24.95
N SER A 31 -5.48 1.26 24.89
CA SER A 31 -5.85 -0.15 24.74
C SER A 31 -5.28 -0.78 23.47
N ALA A 32 -5.15 -2.12 23.47
CA ALA A 32 -4.67 -2.83 22.29
C ALA A 32 -5.57 -2.62 21.06
N GLY A 33 -6.90 -2.67 21.25
CA GLY A 33 -7.88 -2.42 20.19
C GLY A 33 -7.78 -1.02 19.58
N TYR A 34 -7.60 0.03 20.40
CA TYR A 34 -7.39 1.39 19.91
C TYR A 34 -6.18 1.50 18.97
N ARG A 35 -5.08 0.80 19.30
CA ARG A 35 -3.89 0.76 18.45
C ARG A 35 -4.14 0.02 17.14
N VAL A 36 -4.77 -1.15 17.18
CA VAL A 36 -5.06 -1.96 15.98
C VAL A 36 -5.99 -1.20 15.03
N TRP A 37 -7.05 -0.58 15.56
CA TRP A 37 -7.96 0.27 14.79
C TRP A 37 -7.24 1.42 14.09
N HIS A 38 -6.41 2.17 14.83
CA HIS A 38 -5.63 3.24 14.20
C HIS A 38 -4.54 2.72 13.25
N SER A 39 -3.94 1.54 13.47
CA SER A 39 -3.02 0.91 12.50
C SER A 39 -3.70 0.73 11.16
N PHE A 40 -4.88 0.12 11.19
CA PHE A 40 -5.65 -0.25 10.01
C PHE A 40 -6.00 0.99 9.17
N TRP A 41 -6.56 2.02 9.79
CA TRP A 41 -6.88 3.27 9.10
C TRP A 41 -5.62 4.02 8.61
N CYS A 42 -4.49 3.96 9.31
CA CYS A 42 -3.25 4.55 8.82
C CYS A 42 -2.67 3.78 7.63
N VAL A 43 -2.80 2.45 7.59
CA VAL A 43 -2.41 1.65 6.41
C VAL A 43 -3.29 1.99 5.20
N ILE A 44 -4.61 2.08 5.36
CA ILE A 44 -5.53 2.46 4.28
C ILE A 44 -5.26 3.90 3.79
N ALA A 45 -5.12 4.86 4.70
CA ALA A 45 -4.83 6.24 4.33
C ALA A 45 -3.45 6.37 3.65
N THR A 46 -2.45 5.59 4.08
CA THR A 46 -1.15 5.52 3.40
C THR A 46 -1.29 4.95 1.99
N LEU A 47 -2.07 3.89 1.80
CA LEU A 47 -2.32 3.30 0.48
C LEU A 47 -2.99 4.29 -0.48
N ILE A 48 -4.00 5.02 -0.03
CA ILE A 48 -4.67 6.06 -0.82
C ILE A 48 -3.68 7.19 -1.18
N LEU A 49 -2.89 7.66 -0.22
CA LEU A 49 -1.90 8.72 -0.46
C LEU A 49 -0.79 8.28 -1.42
N LEU A 50 -0.23 7.07 -1.28
CA LEU A 50 0.76 6.55 -2.22
C LEU A 50 0.14 6.37 -3.62
N LEU A 51 -1.11 5.94 -3.74
CA LEU A 51 -1.78 5.87 -5.05
C LEU A 51 -1.96 7.27 -5.68
N CYS A 52 -2.29 8.29 -4.90
CA CYS A 52 -2.35 9.69 -5.36
C CYS A 52 -0.97 10.22 -5.77
N ILE A 53 0.08 9.93 -5.01
CA ILE A 53 1.46 10.33 -5.32
C ILE A 53 1.93 9.65 -6.62
N ASN A 54 1.79 8.33 -6.73
CA ASN A 54 2.15 7.57 -7.93
C ASN A 54 1.43 8.10 -9.17
N THR A 55 0.10 8.26 -9.12
CA THR A 55 -0.70 8.73 -10.27
C THR A 55 -0.36 10.17 -10.66
N THR A 56 -0.24 11.08 -9.70
CA THR A 56 0.15 12.48 -9.96
C THR A 56 1.57 12.58 -10.52
N ALA A 57 2.53 11.87 -9.94
CA ALA A 57 3.93 11.91 -10.38
C ALA A 57 4.13 11.25 -11.75
N ALA A 58 3.44 10.13 -12.02
CA ALA A 58 3.48 9.48 -13.33
C ALA A 58 2.80 10.34 -14.43
N MET A 59 1.63 10.92 -14.14
CA MET A 59 0.96 11.84 -15.06
C MET A 59 1.82 13.08 -15.32
N ARG A 60 2.45 13.64 -14.27
CA ARG A 60 3.38 14.76 -14.41
C ARG A 60 4.64 14.40 -15.22
N HIS A 61 5.16 13.18 -15.08
CA HIS A 61 6.26 12.70 -15.92
C HIS A 61 5.84 12.63 -17.39
N ALA A 62 4.70 11.99 -17.69
CA ALA A 62 4.14 11.90 -19.03
C ALA A 62 3.90 13.28 -19.67
N LEU A 63 3.29 14.21 -18.91
CA LEU A 63 3.09 15.61 -19.32
C LEU A 63 4.40 16.38 -19.52
N ARG A 64 5.52 15.97 -18.93
CA ARG A 64 6.82 16.64 -19.12
C ARG A 64 7.60 16.07 -20.29
N THR A 65 7.51 14.76 -20.54
CA THR A 65 8.30 14.08 -21.57
C THR A 65 7.57 13.96 -22.91
N ASN A 66 6.25 14.16 -22.94
CA ASN A 66 5.38 13.77 -24.06
C ASN A 66 5.47 12.27 -24.42
N ALA A 67 6.10 11.44 -23.60
CA ALA A 67 6.44 10.07 -23.99
C ALA A 67 5.23 9.22 -24.43
N PRO A 68 4.01 9.35 -23.83
CA PRO A 68 2.84 8.65 -24.35
C PRO A 68 2.28 9.25 -25.65
N VAL A 69 2.47 10.55 -25.93
CA VAL A 69 2.10 11.16 -27.21
C VAL A 69 3.00 10.60 -28.32
N THR A 70 4.33 10.67 -28.13
CA THR A 70 5.30 10.08 -29.06
C THR A 70 5.13 8.57 -29.17
N GLY A 71 4.93 7.86 -28.05
CA GLY A 71 4.72 6.42 -28.05
C GLY A 71 3.43 5.98 -28.76
N LEU A 72 2.36 6.78 -28.72
CA LEU A 72 1.15 6.55 -29.50
C LEU A 72 1.36 6.87 -30.97
N HIS A 73 2.02 7.99 -31.29
CA HIS A 73 2.39 8.35 -32.66
C HIS A 73 3.23 7.24 -33.34
N ASP A 74 4.20 6.70 -32.63
CA ASP A 74 5.10 5.64 -33.12
C ASP A 74 4.48 4.22 -33.00
N SER A 75 3.19 4.11 -32.66
CA SER A 75 2.48 2.83 -32.59
C SER A 75 1.93 2.42 -33.95
N ARG A 76 1.98 1.12 -34.26
CA ARG A 76 1.49 0.54 -35.51
C ARG A 76 0.29 -0.38 -35.23
N LEU A 77 -0.91 0.00 -35.69
CA LEU A 77 -2.14 -0.69 -35.29
C LEU A 77 -2.35 -2.02 -36.01
N SER A 78 -1.87 -2.19 -37.24
CA SER A 78 -1.95 -3.48 -37.96
C SER A 78 -1.33 -4.64 -37.15
N ASP A 79 -0.17 -4.39 -36.53
CA ASP A 79 0.55 -5.31 -35.66
C ASP A 79 -0.10 -5.50 -34.26
N MET A 80 -1.18 -4.78 -33.96
CA MET A 80 -1.83 -4.83 -32.65
C MET A 80 -2.50 -6.17 -32.40
N LYS A 81 -1.91 -6.96 -31.50
CA LYS A 81 -2.50 -8.24 -31.10
C LYS A 81 -3.73 -8.05 -30.23
N ILE A 82 -4.85 -8.63 -30.65
CA ILE A 82 -6.13 -8.50 -29.95
C ILE A 82 -6.18 -9.51 -28.78
N PRO A 83 -6.46 -9.04 -27.54
CA PRO A 83 -6.58 -9.90 -26.37
C PRO A 83 -7.49 -11.11 -26.59
N PHE A 84 -7.13 -12.25 -26.00
CA PHE A 84 -7.87 -13.52 -26.06
C PHE A 84 -8.01 -14.18 -27.45
N THR A 85 -7.65 -13.51 -28.55
CA THR A 85 -7.68 -14.10 -29.91
C THR A 85 -6.33 -14.65 -30.37
N GLY A 86 -5.22 -14.07 -29.88
CA GLY A 86 -3.86 -14.36 -30.35
C GLY A 86 -3.51 -13.80 -31.74
N LYS A 87 -4.48 -13.17 -32.44
CA LYS A 87 -4.34 -12.60 -33.79
C LYS A 87 -3.90 -11.15 -33.74
N THR A 88 -3.20 -10.70 -34.78
CA THR A 88 -3.02 -9.28 -35.13
C THR A 88 -4.38 -8.65 -35.46
N LEU A 89 -4.46 -7.31 -35.48
CA LEU A 89 -5.67 -6.59 -35.87
C LEU A 89 -6.03 -6.92 -37.32
N ALA A 90 -5.03 -6.96 -38.20
CA ALA A 90 -5.20 -7.37 -39.59
C ALA A 90 -5.74 -8.81 -39.72
N ALA A 91 -5.13 -9.80 -39.05
CA ALA A 91 -5.64 -11.18 -39.07
C ALA A 91 -7.06 -11.30 -38.48
N TYR A 92 -7.38 -10.52 -37.46
CA TYR A 92 -8.71 -10.50 -36.85
C TYR A 92 -9.76 -9.92 -37.80
N ILE A 93 -9.48 -8.76 -38.41
CA ILE A 93 -10.34 -8.17 -39.45
C ILE A 93 -10.52 -9.17 -40.59
N LYS A 94 -9.41 -9.73 -41.11
CA LYS A 94 -9.46 -10.69 -42.22
C LYS A 94 -10.35 -11.88 -41.93
N SER A 95 -10.18 -12.50 -40.76
CA SER A 95 -10.88 -13.75 -40.42
C SER A 95 -12.25 -13.58 -39.77
N GLY A 96 -12.62 -12.36 -39.35
CA GLY A 96 -13.93 -12.05 -38.76
C GLY A 96 -14.89 -11.31 -39.70
N PHE A 97 -14.37 -10.53 -40.65
CA PHE A 97 -15.16 -9.52 -41.37
C PHE A 97 -14.93 -9.50 -42.90
N VAL A 98 -13.84 -10.06 -43.42
CA VAL A 98 -13.49 -9.98 -44.85
C VAL A 98 -13.57 -11.36 -45.53
N ALA A 99 -14.74 -11.66 -46.09
CA ALA A 99 -15.03 -12.94 -46.75
C ALA A 99 -14.29 -13.16 -48.09
N ASP A 100 -13.89 -12.09 -48.80
CA ASP A 100 -13.20 -12.22 -50.09
C ASP A 100 -11.78 -12.79 -49.93
N GLU A 101 -11.54 -13.99 -50.46
CA GLU A 101 -10.25 -14.69 -50.39
C GLU A 101 -9.10 -13.94 -51.09
N ASN A 102 -9.39 -13.04 -52.03
CA ASN A 102 -8.39 -12.26 -52.75
C ASN A 102 -7.76 -11.15 -51.90
N VAL A 103 -8.46 -10.67 -50.87
CA VAL A 103 -7.94 -9.66 -49.92
C VAL A 103 -7.08 -10.34 -48.88
N LEU A 104 -5.78 -10.05 -48.89
CA LEU A 104 -4.79 -10.64 -47.98
C LEU A 104 -4.72 -9.88 -46.64
N GLU A 105 -4.17 -10.52 -45.61
CA GLU A 105 -3.89 -9.86 -44.33
C GLU A 105 -2.95 -8.66 -44.49
N THR A 106 -2.00 -8.74 -45.44
CA THR A 106 -1.06 -7.65 -45.74
C THR A 106 -1.73 -6.40 -46.28
N ASP A 107 -2.82 -6.57 -47.02
CA ASP A 107 -3.51 -5.46 -47.69
C ASP A 107 -4.37 -4.72 -46.66
N ILE A 108 -5.04 -5.46 -45.78
CA ILE A 108 -5.71 -4.93 -44.59
C ILE A 108 -4.71 -4.26 -43.64
N ALA A 109 -3.52 -4.84 -43.43
CA ALA A 109 -2.48 -4.24 -42.61
C ALA A 109 -2.01 -2.88 -43.18
N SER A 110 -1.83 -2.81 -44.50
CA SER A 110 -1.42 -1.59 -45.20
C SER A 110 -2.50 -0.51 -45.09
N ALA A 111 -3.78 -0.88 -45.29
CA ALA A 111 -4.90 0.05 -45.20
C ALA A 111 -5.10 0.59 -43.77
N VAL A 112 -4.95 -0.26 -42.75
CA VAL A 112 -5.01 0.15 -41.34
C VAL A 112 -3.86 1.08 -40.94
N ASP A 113 -2.67 0.88 -41.52
CA ASP A 113 -1.53 1.76 -41.26
C ASP A 113 -1.68 3.11 -42.00
N GLU A 114 -2.14 3.12 -43.25
CA GLU A 114 -2.40 4.35 -44.03
C GLU A 114 -3.50 5.24 -43.43
N MET A 115 -4.43 4.67 -42.66
CA MET A 115 -5.45 5.45 -41.95
C MET A 115 -4.90 6.42 -40.89
N ASP A 116 -3.61 6.32 -40.50
CA ASP A 116 -2.92 7.25 -39.59
C ASP A 116 -3.64 7.51 -38.24
N ILE A 117 -4.51 6.58 -37.82
CA ILE A 117 -5.25 6.63 -36.54
C ILE A 117 -4.32 6.88 -35.34
N PRO A 118 -3.11 6.29 -35.23
CA PRO A 118 -2.19 6.58 -34.13
C PRO A 118 -1.71 8.04 -34.13
N VAL A 119 -1.46 8.61 -35.30
CA VAL A 119 -1.08 10.03 -35.48
C VAL A 119 -2.24 10.93 -35.03
N TYR A 120 -3.45 10.66 -35.51
CA TYR A 120 -4.67 11.39 -35.12
C TYR A 120 -4.90 11.36 -33.59
N LEU A 121 -4.90 10.17 -32.98
CA LEU A 121 -5.09 10.01 -31.54
C LEU A 121 -3.94 10.63 -30.72
N SER A 122 -2.70 10.61 -31.23
CA SER A 122 -1.57 11.30 -30.60
C SER A 122 -1.77 12.82 -30.59
N GLY A 123 -2.35 13.38 -31.66
CA GLY A 123 -2.71 14.81 -31.74
C GLY A 123 -3.75 15.20 -30.69
N LYS A 124 -4.82 14.39 -30.54
CA LYS A 124 -5.84 14.57 -29.48
C LYS A 124 -5.23 14.45 -28.08
N LEU A 125 -4.37 13.46 -27.83
CA LEU A 125 -3.65 13.30 -26.56
C LEU A 125 -2.72 14.49 -26.28
N GLY A 126 -2.06 15.03 -27.30
CA GLY A 126 -1.23 16.24 -27.24
C GLY A 126 -2.03 17.49 -26.87
N ALA A 127 -3.19 17.69 -27.49
CA ALA A 127 -4.12 18.77 -27.11
C ALA A 127 -4.58 18.63 -25.65
N TYR A 128 -4.83 17.40 -25.19
CA TYR A 128 -5.20 17.14 -23.80
C TYR A 128 -4.04 17.39 -22.83
N TYR A 129 -2.80 17.21 -23.28
CA TYR A 129 -1.61 17.58 -22.51
C TYR A 129 -1.45 19.09 -22.38
N GLN A 130 -1.73 19.85 -23.45
CA GLN A 130 -1.79 21.32 -23.40
C GLN A 130 -2.89 21.80 -22.43
N LEU A 131 -4.08 21.20 -22.51
CA LEU A 131 -5.18 21.45 -21.56
C LEU A 131 -4.79 21.14 -20.12
N LEU A 132 -4.04 20.07 -19.85
CA LEU A 132 -3.61 19.75 -18.48
C LEU A 132 -2.48 20.65 -17.96
N ARG A 133 -1.62 21.18 -18.84
CA ARG A 133 -0.57 22.14 -18.48
C ARG A 133 -1.06 23.58 -18.28
N GLY A 134 -2.22 23.93 -18.85
CA GLY A 134 -2.69 25.33 -18.92
C GLY A 134 -2.15 26.09 -20.13
N GLU A 135 -1.75 25.37 -21.18
CA GLU A 135 -1.35 25.92 -22.48
C GLU A 135 -2.56 26.14 -23.41
N SER A 136 -3.71 25.53 -23.09
CA SER A 136 -4.99 25.70 -23.79
C SER A 136 -6.17 25.56 -22.82
N ASP A 137 -7.25 26.30 -23.07
CA ASP A 137 -8.55 26.17 -22.40
C ASP A 137 -9.53 25.26 -23.16
N ALA A 138 -9.18 24.83 -24.38
CA ALA A 138 -10.08 24.06 -25.25
C ALA A 138 -10.32 22.65 -24.70
N VAL A 139 -11.59 22.30 -24.49
CA VAL A 139 -12.00 20.93 -24.14
C VAL A 139 -11.72 20.04 -25.35
N VAL A 140 -10.95 18.97 -25.12
CA VAL A 140 -10.64 18.00 -26.19
C VAL A 140 -11.76 16.99 -26.30
N THR A 141 -12.40 16.97 -27.46
CA THR A 141 -13.40 15.98 -27.87
C THR A 141 -12.92 15.22 -29.10
N VAL A 142 -13.56 14.10 -29.40
CA VAL A 142 -13.46 13.39 -30.68
C VAL A 142 -14.88 13.34 -31.24
N THR A 143 -15.09 13.86 -32.45
CA THR A 143 -16.43 13.91 -33.07
C THR A 143 -16.61 12.78 -34.08
N GLU A 144 -17.87 12.50 -34.41
CA GLU A 144 -18.20 11.54 -35.49
C GLU A 144 -17.65 12.01 -36.84
N ASP A 145 -17.74 13.32 -37.12
CA ASP A 145 -17.26 13.92 -38.37
C ASP A 145 -15.75 13.78 -38.54
N GLU A 146 -14.98 13.81 -37.45
CA GLU A 146 -13.54 13.54 -37.50
C GLU A 146 -13.23 12.07 -37.84
N ILE A 147 -14.03 11.12 -37.35
CA ILE A 147 -13.87 9.69 -37.68
C ILE A 147 -14.29 9.41 -39.13
N VAL A 148 -15.42 9.96 -39.57
CA VAL A 148 -15.88 9.83 -40.98
C VAL A 148 -14.89 10.52 -41.92
N GLY A 149 -14.37 11.70 -41.55
CA GLY A 149 -13.33 12.40 -42.32
C GLY A 149 -12.05 11.59 -42.50
N MET A 150 -11.58 10.87 -41.46
CA MET A 150 -10.46 9.93 -41.62
C MET A 150 -10.77 8.79 -42.61
N LEU A 151 -12.01 8.29 -42.61
CA LEU A 151 -12.43 7.23 -43.53
C LEU A 151 -12.50 7.74 -44.99
N ASP A 152 -13.08 8.93 -45.21
CA ASP A 152 -13.14 9.58 -46.53
C ASP A 152 -11.76 9.91 -47.08
N MET A 153 -10.85 10.42 -46.25
CA MET A 153 -9.44 10.69 -46.63
C MET A 153 -8.71 9.42 -47.10
N ASN A 154 -9.10 8.24 -46.60
CA ASN A 154 -8.48 6.96 -46.90
C ASN A 154 -9.30 6.09 -47.87
N ARG A 155 -10.40 6.61 -48.42
CA ARG A 155 -11.32 5.87 -49.30
C ARG A 155 -10.61 5.28 -50.54
N THR A 156 -9.62 5.99 -51.09
CA THR A 156 -8.80 5.50 -52.21
C THR A 156 -7.86 4.36 -51.80
N ALA A 157 -7.26 4.41 -50.61
CA ALA A 157 -6.42 3.33 -50.07
C ALA A 157 -7.24 2.07 -49.81
N LEU A 158 -8.37 2.22 -49.11
CA LEU A 158 -9.33 1.15 -48.80
C LEU A 158 -9.88 0.48 -50.08
N LEU A 159 -10.18 1.27 -51.12
CA LEU A 159 -10.56 0.72 -52.42
C LEU A 159 -9.41 -0.01 -53.13
N ASN A 160 -8.22 0.58 -53.20
CA ASN A 160 -7.11 0.01 -53.96
C ASN A 160 -6.50 -1.24 -53.31
N GLN A 161 -6.55 -1.34 -51.98
CA GLN A 161 -5.90 -2.42 -51.22
C GLN A 161 -6.90 -3.49 -50.80
N CYS A 162 -8.08 -3.10 -50.31
CA CYS A 162 -9.08 -4.02 -49.78
C CYS A 162 -10.30 -4.20 -50.70
N MET A 163 -10.30 -3.61 -51.90
CA MET A 163 -11.47 -3.54 -52.81
C MET A 163 -12.73 -2.98 -52.15
N LEU A 164 -12.56 -2.17 -51.08
CA LEU A 164 -13.62 -1.79 -50.17
C LEU A 164 -14.28 -0.49 -50.63
N ILE A 165 -15.51 -0.60 -51.12
CA ILE A 165 -16.37 0.54 -51.45
C ILE A 165 -17.17 0.89 -50.21
N ILE A 166 -16.94 2.08 -49.67
CA ILE A 166 -17.75 2.65 -48.58
C ILE A 166 -18.98 3.31 -49.20
N GLU A 167 -20.17 2.89 -48.81
CA GLU A 167 -21.45 3.50 -49.17
C GLU A 167 -21.96 4.48 -48.09
N ASP A 168 -22.91 5.33 -48.44
CA ASP A 168 -23.54 6.27 -47.49
C ASP A 168 -24.26 5.52 -46.34
N ALA A 169 -24.71 4.29 -46.60
CA ALA A 169 -25.28 3.39 -45.60
C ALA A 169 -24.23 2.95 -44.54
N ASP A 170 -23.01 2.62 -44.96
CA ASP A 170 -21.91 2.24 -44.06
C ASP A 170 -21.50 3.43 -43.18
N ILE A 171 -21.47 4.64 -43.74
CA ILE A 171 -21.20 5.88 -43.00
C ILE A 171 -22.29 6.13 -41.94
N ALA A 172 -23.56 5.89 -42.28
CA ALA A 172 -24.67 6.01 -41.34
C ALA A 172 -24.61 4.96 -40.21
N GLU A 173 -24.27 3.71 -40.53
CA GLU A 173 -24.07 2.66 -39.51
C GLU A 173 -22.87 2.95 -38.60
N LEU A 174 -21.75 3.42 -39.18
CA LEU A 174 -20.56 3.83 -38.43
C LEU A 174 -20.90 4.96 -37.44
N ARG A 175 -21.58 6.02 -37.89
CA ARG A 175 -22.04 7.13 -37.04
C ARG A 175 -22.92 6.63 -35.90
N ASN A 176 -23.94 5.84 -36.20
CA ASN A 176 -24.81 5.25 -35.17
C ASN A 176 -24.01 4.44 -34.14
N THR A 177 -23.02 3.67 -34.59
CA THR A 177 -22.16 2.83 -33.73
C THR A 177 -21.24 3.65 -32.83
N VAL A 178 -20.63 4.72 -33.34
CA VAL A 178 -19.66 5.53 -32.56
C VAL A 178 -20.31 6.67 -31.75
N SER A 179 -21.52 7.11 -32.11
CA SER A 179 -22.24 8.24 -31.49
C SER A 179 -22.35 8.12 -29.95
N GLY A 180 -22.82 6.98 -29.45
CA GLY A 180 -22.97 6.73 -28.01
C GLY A 180 -21.63 6.76 -27.25
N PRO A 181 -20.63 5.96 -27.65
CA PRO A 181 -19.29 6.00 -27.06
C PRO A 181 -18.63 7.38 -27.09
N LEU A 182 -18.70 8.09 -28.22
CA LEU A 182 -18.13 9.44 -28.36
C LEU A 182 -18.87 10.47 -27.52
N GLY A 183 -20.21 10.44 -27.52
CA GLY A 183 -21.06 11.32 -26.71
C GLY A 183 -20.82 11.15 -25.21
N PHE A 184 -20.57 9.92 -24.74
CA PHE A 184 -20.14 9.68 -23.36
C PHE A 184 -18.76 10.29 -23.05
N LEU A 185 -17.79 10.14 -23.95
CA LEU A 185 -16.44 10.69 -23.79
C LEU A 185 -16.44 12.22 -23.82
N SER A 186 -17.14 12.84 -24.76
CA SER A 186 -17.26 14.30 -24.87
C SER A 186 -17.99 14.89 -23.67
N SER A 187 -19.13 14.33 -23.27
CA SER A 187 -19.87 14.77 -22.08
C SER A 187 -19.03 14.64 -20.79
N THR A 188 -18.22 13.57 -20.67
CA THR A 188 -17.28 13.41 -19.55
C THR A 188 -16.19 14.49 -19.56
N ALA A 189 -15.63 14.79 -20.74
CA ALA A 189 -14.61 15.83 -20.90
C ALA A 189 -15.17 17.24 -20.62
N GLU A 190 -16.37 17.56 -21.11
CA GLU A 190 -17.06 18.82 -20.83
C GLU A 190 -17.42 18.97 -19.35
N THR A 191 -17.91 17.91 -18.71
CA THR A 191 -18.22 17.93 -17.27
C THR A 191 -16.95 18.13 -16.43
N ALA A 192 -15.83 17.54 -16.83
CA ALA A 192 -14.56 17.64 -16.11
C ALA A 192 -13.79 18.95 -16.39
N TYR A 193 -13.87 19.50 -17.60
CA TYR A 193 -12.97 20.57 -18.09
C TYR A 193 -13.67 21.75 -18.77
N GLY A 194 -14.99 21.71 -18.99
CA GLY A 194 -15.74 22.84 -19.57
C GLY A 194 -15.78 24.06 -18.65
N SER A 195 -15.84 23.85 -17.33
CA SER A 195 -15.80 24.93 -16.35
C SER A 195 -14.37 25.38 -15.98
N PRO A 196 -14.14 26.67 -15.71
CA PRO A 196 -12.84 27.14 -15.21
C PRO A 196 -12.39 26.47 -13.91
N ALA A 197 -13.34 26.14 -13.02
CA ALA A 197 -13.07 25.39 -11.80
C ALA A 197 -12.63 23.94 -12.08
N GLY A 198 -13.24 23.28 -13.08
CA GLY A 198 -12.84 21.95 -13.55
C GLY A 198 -11.40 21.95 -14.07
N ARG A 199 -11.04 22.91 -14.93
CA ARG A 199 -9.65 23.06 -15.42
C ARG A 199 -8.67 23.38 -14.31
N MET A 200 -8.99 24.30 -13.41
CA MET A 200 -8.17 24.57 -12.21
C MET A 200 -7.90 23.30 -11.40
N LEU A 201 -8.91 22.46 -11.15
CA LEU A 201 -8.75 21.18 -10.46
C LEU A 201 -7.91 20.18 -11.28
N ALA A 202 -8.04 20.18 -12.61
CA ALA A 202 -7.24 19.35 -13.51
C ALA A 202 -5.75 19.72 -13.46
N HIS A 203 -5.42 21.01 -13.61
CA HIS A 203 -4.04 21.52 -13.45
C HIS A 203 -3.50 21.21 -12.06
N PHE A 204 -4.31 21.42 -11.01
CA PHE A 204 -3.89 21.13 -9.64
C PHE A 204 -3.55 19.64 -9.49
N ARG A 205 -4.39 18.72 -9.99
CA ARG A 205 -4.15 17.26 -9.95
C ARG A 205 -2.83 16.82 -10.58
N VAL A 206 -2.21 17.59 -11.48
CA VAL A 206 -0.92 17.28 -12.14
C VAL A 206 0.23 18.21 -11.72
N SER A 207 -0.04 19.13 -10.80
CA SER A 207 0.91 20.13 -10.31
C SER A 207 1.94 19.55 -9.32
N VAL A 208 3.08 20.24 -9.16
CA VAL A 208 4.01 19.96 -8.05
C VAL A 208 3.34 20.19 -6.69
N ALA A 209 2.46 21.19 -6.60
CA ALA A 209 1.77 21.54 -5.37
C ALA A 209 0.91 20.38 -4.82
N ARG A 210 0.29 19.59 -5.69
CA ARG A 210 -0.44 18.37 -5.30
C ARG A 210 0.47 17.30 -4.72
N ILE A 211 1.64 17.07 -5.32
CA ILE A 211 2.65 16.12 -4.81
C ILE A 211 3.16 16.58 -3.44
N VAL A 212 3.49 17.87 -3.30
CA VAL A 212 3.92 18.45 -2.02
C VAL A 212 2.84 18.29 -0.96
N LEU A 213 1.56 18.56 -1.30
CA LEU A 213 0.43 18.34 -0.40
C LEU A 213 0.32 16.88 0.04
N ASP A 214 0.40 15.90 -0.87
CA ASP A 214 0.34 14.48 -0.50
C ASP A 214 1.51 14.03 0.36
N VAL A 215 2.73 14.51 0.07
CA VAL A 215 3.92 14.22 0.90
C VAL A 215 3.78 14.83 2.31
N LEU A 216 3.21 16.04 2.43
CA LEU A 216 2.89 16.66 3.71
C LEU A 216 1.80 15.89 4.47
N LEU A 217 0.74 15.46 3.79
CA LEU A 217 -0.33 14.64 4.37
C LEU A 217 0.20 13.28 4.85
N LEU A 218 1.08 12.64 4.07
CA LEU A 218 1.77 11.41 4.45
C LEU A 218 2.67 11.65 5.68
N GLY A 219 3.42 12.74 5.71
CA GLY A 219 4.21 13.16 6.87
C GLY A 219 3.38 13.37 8.13
N LEU A 220 2.23 14.04 8.02
CA LEU A 220 1.27 14.25 9.11
C LEU A 220 0.63 12.93 9.58
N LEU A 221 0.32 12.02 8.67
CA LEU A 221 -0.20 10.68 8.97
C LEU A 221 0.83 9.87 9.77
N LEU A 222 2.08 9.85 9.33
CA LEU A 222 3.20 9.20 10.02
C LEU A 222 3.53 9.85 11.37
N TRP A 223 3.44 11.18 11.47
CA TRP A 223 3.57 11.90 12.74
C TRP A 223 2.47 11.48 13.72
N ARG A 224 1.20 11.49 13.28
CA ARG A 224 0.06 11.03 14.08
C ARG A 224 0.25 9.58 14.53
N TRP A 225 0.78 8.73 13.64
CA TRP A 225 1.12 7.35 13.94
C TRP A 225 2.20 7.23 15.03
N SER A 226 3.24 8.07 14.95
CA SER A 226 4.28 8.21 15.98
C SER A 226 3.70 8.52 17.37
N ILE A 227 2.75 9.47 17.45
CA ILE A 227 2.09 9.85 18.71
C ILE A 227 1.33 8.66 19.30
N VAL A 228 0.52 7.95 18.49
CA VAL A 228 -0.24 6.77 18.95
C VAL A 228 0.70 5.69 19.49
N TYR A 229 1.87 5.48 18.87
CA TYR A 229 2.83 4.49 19.31
C TYR A 229 3.61 4.92 20.57
N ARG A 230 4.03 6.19 20.67
CA ARG A 230 4.68 6.75 21.88
C ARG A 230 3.75 6.68 23.10
N ASN A 231 2.48 7.05 22.92
CA ASN A 231 1.43 6.93 23.94
C ASN A 231 1.04 5.48 24.29
N SER A 232 1.72 4.48 23.70
CA SER A 232 1.56 3.07 24.03
C SER A 232 2.69 2.47 24.87
N GLY A 233 3.68 3.28 25.27
CA GLY A 233 4.81 2.85 26.11
C GLY A 233 5.83 1.94 25.43
N ARG A 234 5.85 1.88 24.09
CA ARG A 234 6.75 1.00 23.32
C ARG A 234 8.07 1.70 22.95
N PRO A 235 9.19 0.97 22.89
CA PRO A 235 10.50 1.54 22.55
C PRO A 235 10.54 2.09 21.12
N ALA A 236 11.31 3.16 20.90
CA ALA A 236 11.36 3.90 19.64
C ALA A 236 11.66 3.02 18.42
N ALA A 237 12.60 2.08 18.51
CA ALA A 237 12.92 1.15 17.42
C ALA A 237 11.71 0.30 16.97
N ARG A 238 10.80 -0.05 17.89
CA ARG A 238 9.57 -0.80 17.56
C ARG A 238 8.54 0.11 16.89
N ALA A 239 8.53 1.41 17.19
CA ALA A 239 7.72 2.39 16.48
C ALA A 239 8.21 2.60 15.04
N VAL A 240 9.52 2.83 14.84
CA VAL A 240 10.12 3.02 13.50
C VAL A 240 9.94 1.75 12.64
N ARG A 241 10.13 0.56 13.20
CA ARG A 241 9.83 -0.70 12.48
C ARG A 241 8.34 -0.79 12.09
N SER A 242 7.44 -0.35 12.96
CA SER A 242 6.01 -0.32 12.65
C SER A 242 5.68 0.68 11.54
N MET A 243 6.33 1.85 11.49
CA MET A 243 6.20 2.81 10.39
C MET A 243 6.69 2.20 9.07
N GLY A 244 7.84 1.52 9.08
CA GLY A 244 8.38 0.83 7.90
C GLY A 244 7.39 -0.21 7.33
N ILE A 245 6.65 -0.90 8.20
CA ILE A 245 5.56 -1.82 7.78
C ILE A 245 4.32 -1.05 7.31
N THR A 246 3.94 0.04 7.98
CA THR A 246 2.78 0.87 7.61
C THR A 246 2.94 1.54 6.24
N ILE A 247 4.17 1.87 5.81
CA ILE A 247 4.45 2.28 4.41
C ILE A 247 4.67 1.06 3.52
N GLY A 248 5.46 0.08 3.97
CA GLY A 248 5.89 -1.06 3.16
C GLY A 248 4.76 -1.96 2.69
N VAL A 249 3.71 -2.19 3.49
CA VAL A 249 2.55 -2.98 3.05
C VAL A 249 1.80 -2.25 1.92
N PRO A 250 1.39 -0.97 2.06
CA PRO A 250 0.89 -0.16 0.95
C PRO A 250 1.82 -0.07 -0.26
N ALA A 251 3.14 0.11 -0.09
CA ALA A 251 4.09 0.19 -1.19
C ALA A 251 4.23 -1.15 -1.94
N CYS A 252 4.22 -2.27 -1.22
CA CYS A 252 4.12 -3.60 -1.84
C CYS A 252 2.79 -3.77 -2.57
N ILE A 253 1.68 -3.29 -2.01
CA ILE A 253 0.37 -3.34 -2.68
C ILE A 253 0.39 -2.49 -3.96
N THR A 254 0.83 -1.22 -3.92
CA THR A 254 0.89 -0.38 -5.13
C THR A 254 1.81 -0.98 -6.19
N PHE A 255 3.00 -1.46 -5.81
CA PHE A 255 3.92 -2.16 -6.70
C PHE A 255 3.29 -3.45 -7.29
N LEU A 256 2.59 -4.24 -6.48
CA LEU A 256 1.85 -5.42 -6.95
C LEU A 256 0.62 -5.05 -7.81
N LEU A 257 -0.04 -3.92 -7.58
CA LEU A 257 -1.15 -3.46 -8.43
C LEU A 257 -0.62 -2.98 -9.81
N VAL A 258 0.54 -2.32 -9.84
CA VAL A 258 1.27 -1.97 -11.08
C VAL A 258 1.75 -3.22 -11.84
N LEU A 259 2.05 -4.31 -11.13
CA LEU A 259 2.35 -5.62 -11.71
C LEU A 259 1.12 -6.40 -12.18
N ILE A 260 0.03 -6.41 -11.40
CA ILE A 260 -1.07 -7.39 -11.52
C ILE A 260 -2.35 -6.79 -12.10
N THR A 261 -2.80 -5.61 -11.65
CA THR A 261 -4.20 -5.18 -11.82
C THR A 261 -4.41 -3.92 -12.67
N GLY A 262 -3.49 -2.96 -12.64
CA GLY A 262 -3.73 -1.62 -13.19
C GLY A 262 -2.69 -1.29 -14.24
N VAL A 263 -3.10 -1.25 -15.51
CA VAL A 263 -2.22 -1.17 -16.70
C VAL A 263 -1.36 -2.44 -16.85
N GLY A 264 -0.77 -2.97 -15.77
CA GLY A 264 -0.13 -4.28 -15.64
C GLY A 264 -0.58 -5.35 -16.64
N SER A 265 -1.65 -6.09 -16.39
CA SER A 265 -2.04 -7.24 -17.22
C SER A 265 -2.37 -6.95 -18.70
N LEU A 266 -2.71 -5.71 -19.07
CA LEU A 266 -2.96 -5.29 -20.47
C LEU A 266 -1.70 -4.76 -21.18
N PHE A 267 -0.63 -4.44 -20.44
CA PHE A 267 0.55 -3.73 -20.95
C PHE A 267 1.91 -4.29 -20.44
N VAL A 268 1.88 -5.32 -19.58
CA VAL A 268 2.99 -6.23 -19.22
C VAL A 268 3.06 -7.38 -20.22
N SER A 269 1.97 -7.65 -20.93
CA SER A 269 1.99 -8.38 -22.18
C SER A 269 2.90 -7.65 -23.20
N ASP A 270 4.15 -8.07 -23.39
CA ASP A 270 4.84 -7.87 -24.69
C ASP A 270 4.02 -8.52 -25.85
N SER A 271 2.96 -9.27 -25.51
CA SER A 271 1.88 -9.73 -26.37
C SER A 271 1.04 -8.63 -27.02
N VAL A 272 1.10 -7.36 -26.63
CA VAL A 272 0.46 -6.28 -27.42
C VAL A 272 1.54 -5.58 -28.26
N THR A 273 1.99 -6.32 -29.29
CA THR A 273 2.77 -5.78 -30.41
C THR A 273 2.03 -4.59 -31.04
N GLY A 274 2.73 -3.79 -31.85
CA GLY A 274 2.14 -2.58 -32.45
C GLY A 274 2.11 -1.37 -31.53
N ILE A 275 1.47 -1.45 -30.35
CA ILE A 275 1.35 -0.30 -29.41
C ILE A 275 2.45 -0.21 -28.34
N HIS A 276 3.42 -1.13 -28.32
CA HIS A 276 4.48 -1.23 -27.30
C HIS A 276 5.16 0.12 -26.91
N PRO A 277 5.46 1.06 -27.83
CA PRO A 277 6.07 2.33 -27.44
C PRO A 277 5.20 3.15 -26.46
N LEU A 278 3.87 3.22 -26.69
CA LEU A 278 2.89 3.82 -25.79
C LEU A 278 2.86 3.09 -24.43
N THR A 279 2.78 1.75 -24.46
CA THR A 279 2.65 0.94 -23.24
C THR A 279 3.84 1.16 -22.31
N LYS A 280 5.05 1.16 -22.88
CA LYS A 280 6.32 1.41 -22.19
C LYS A 280 6.40 2.82 -21.63
N ALA A 281 5.97 3.82 -22.40
CA ALA A 281 5.95 5.22 -21.97
C ALA A 281 5.03 5.47 -20.76
N ILE A 282 3.87 4.80 -20.71
CA ILE A 282 2.97 4.84 -19.55
C ILE A 282 3.56 4.05 -18.37
N ARG A 283 4.09 2.85 -18.62
CA ARG A 283 4.54 1.90 -17.58
C ARG A 283 5.80 2.36 -16.82
N ALA A 284 6.78 2.90 -17.54
CA ALA A 284 8.09 3.25 -16.98
C ALA A 284 8.05 4.15 -15.72
N PRO A 285 7.30 5.28 -15.68
CA PRO A 285 7.25 6.12 -14.49
C PRO A 285 6.63 5.41 -13.28
N TYR A 286 5.52 4.67 -13.44
CA TYR A 286 4.90 3.94 -12.33
C TYR A 286 5.86 2.94 -11.68
N TRP A 287 6.60 2.19 -12.50
CA TRP A 287 7.63 1.26 -12.01
C TRP A 287 8.73 1.97 -11.22
N ALA A 288 9.26 3.08 -11.73
CA ALA A 288 10.32 3.84 -11.07
C ALA A 288 9.87 4.44 -9.72
N ILE A 289 8.64 4.97 -9.66
CA ILE A 289 8.11 5.56 -8.43
C ILE A 289 7.82 4.47 -7.40
N SER A 290 7.09 3.41 -7.76
CA SER A 290 6.76 2.32 -6.83
C SER A 290 8.00 1.56 -6.33
N ALA A 291 9.05 1.40 -7.17
CA ALA A 291 10.34 0.86 -6.72
C ALA A 291 11.03 1.78 -5.71
N THR A 292 10.94 3.11 -5.90
CA THR A 292 11.49 4.10 -4.96
C THR A 292 10.75 4.08 -3.61
N GLU A 293 9.42 3.93 -3.63
CA GLU A 293 8.59 3.77 -2.42
C GLU A 293 8.97 2.51 -1.63
N LEU A 294 9.20 1.38 -2.33
CA LEU A 294 9.62 0.12 -1.71
C LEU A 294 11.02 0.24 -1.08
N LEU A 295 11.97 0.90 -1.78
CA LEU A 295 13.31 1.20 -1.25
C LEU A 295 13.24 2.11 -0.01
N ALA A 296 12.37 3.13 -0.01
CA ALA A 296 12.17 4.00 1.15
C ALA A 296 11.59 3.24 2.36
N ALA A 297 10.62 2.35 2.15
CA ALA A 297 10.08 1.49 3.20
C ALA A 297 11.16 0.53 3.76
N ALA A 298 11.95 -0.10 2.89
CA ALA A 298 13.06 -0.97 3.28
C ALA A 298 14.12 -0.20 4.09
N ALA A 299 14.48 1.02 3.67
CA ALA A 299 15.40 1.89 4.40
C ALA A 299 14.91 2.23 5.81
N MET A 300 13.61 2.50 6.00
CA MET A 300 13.05 2.73 7.34
C MET A 300 13.10 1.48 8.23
N VAL A 301 12.85 0.29 7.67
CA VAL A 301 12.99 -0.98 8.41
C VAL A 301 14.46 -1.24 8.79
N GLY A 302 15.40 -0.96 7.89
CA GLY A 302 16.84 -1.02 8.15
C GLY A 302 17.27 -0.04 9.25
N ALA A 303 16.82 1.20 9.19
CA ALA A 303 17.07 2.21 10.22
C ALA A 303 16.52 1.76 11.59
N ALA A 304 15.33 1.17 11.65
CA ALA A 304 14.78 0.62 12.89
C ALA A 304 15.66 -0.50 13.49
N TYR A 305 16.22 -1.37 12.66
CA TYR A 305 17.17 -2.42 13.08
C TYR A 305 18.48 -1.81 13.61
N LEU A 306 19.03 -0.79 12.94
CA LEU A 306 20.23 -0.09 13.40
C LEU A 306 20.02 0.61 14.74
N ILE A 307 18.89 1.31 14.92
CA ILE A 307 18.52 1.94 16.20
C ILE A 307 18.40 0.88 17.31
N ALA A 308 17.72 -0.25 17.05
CA ALA A 308 17.62 -1.35 18.02
C ALA A 308 19.02 -1.86 18.42
N ARG A 309 19.90 -2.12 17.44
CA ARG A 309 21.27 -2.59 17.66
C ARG A 309 22.13 -1.58 18.44
N GLN A 310 21.99 -0.28 18.16
CA GLN A 310 22.68 0.78 18.91
C GLN A 310 22.18 0.86 20.36
N THR A 311 20.87 0.84 20.59
CA THR A 311 20.31 0.87 21.96
C THR A 311 20.71 -0.36 22.77
N ALA A 312 20.73 -1.55 22.18
CA ALA A 312 21.22 -2.76 22.83
C ALA A 312 22.71 -2.68 23.19
N ARG A 313 23.55 -2.15 22.28
CA ARG A 313 24.98 -1.91 22.54
C ARG A 313 25.23 -0.86 23.62
N ALA A 314 24.40 0.18 23.70
CA ALA A 314 24.48 1.19 24.75
C ALA A 314 24.13 0.61 26.14
N ALA A 315 23.06 -0.20 26.21
CA ALA A 315 22.67 -0.89 27.44
C ALA A 315 23.67 -1.99 27.88
N ALA A 316 24.42 -2.57 26.94
CA ALA A 316 25.42 -3.60 27.20
C ALA A 316 26.81 -3.07 27.57
N LYS A 317 27.05 -1.74 27.54
CA LYS A 317 28.28 -1.17 28.12
C LYS A 317 28.14 -1.17 29.66
N PRO A 318 28.96 -1.91 30.41
CA PRO A 318 28.95 -1.78 31.87
C PRO A 318 29.34 -0.35 32.23
N ALA A 319 28.61 0.26 33.17
CA ALA A 319 29.04 1.50 33.78
C ALA A 319 30.43 1.27 34.38
N LYS A 320 31.41 2.11 34.03
CA LYS A 320 32.72 2.11 34.71
C LYS A 320 32.44 2.37 36.19
N ALA A 321 32.64 1.34 37.02
CA ALA A 321 32.53 1.49 38.45
C ALA A 321 33.57 2.53 38.91
N SER A 322 33.10 3.66 39.41
CA SER A 322 33.91 4.57 40.20
C SER A 322 34.32 3.84 41.47
N ALA A 323 35.59 3.42 41.54
CA ALA A 323 36.13 2.79 42.73
C ALA A 323 36.04 3.77 43.91
N PRO A 324 35.57 3.35 45.09
CA PRO A 324 35.52 4.21 46.27
C PRO A 324 36.94 4.49 46.78
N GLU A 325 37.12 5.72 47.24
CA GLU A 325 38.36 6.25 47.78
C GLU A 325 38.71 5.58 49.12
N HIS A 326 39.86 4.91 49.19
CA HIS A 326 40.31 4.21 50.39
C HIS A 326 40.87 5.20 51.43
N VAL A 327 40.06 5.52 52.45
CA VAL A 327 40.56 6.20 53.66
C VAL A 327 41.38 5.20 54.49
N SER A 328 42.66 5.50 54.69
CA SER A 328 43.60 4.70 55.49
C SER A 328 43.60 5.13 56.97
N VAL A 329 43.47 4.16 57.89
CA VAL A 329 43.69 4.35 59.34
C VAL A 329 44.67 3.26 59.85
N PRO A 330 45.60 3.55 60.80
CA PRO A 330 46.77 2.70 61.03
C PRO A 330 46.58 1.50 61.96
N ARG A 331 47.55 0.58 61.89
CA ARG A 331 47.65 -0.70 62.62
C ARG A 331 48.54 -0.60 63.87
N PRO A 332 48.19 -1.34 64.94
CA PRO A 332 49.13 -2.16 65.72
C PRO A 332 48.60 -3.61 65.80
N ALA A 333 49.28 -4.68 66.20
CA ALA A 333 50.65 -5.15 66.41
C ALA A 333 50.48 -6.59 66.98
N ALA A 334 51.50 -7.45 66.98
CA ALA A 334 51.39 -8.91 67.23
C ALA A 334 52.15 -9.31 68.54
N GLU A 335 52.07 -10.50 69.17
CA GLU A 335 51.39 -11.82 68.99
C GLU A 335 51.62 -12.64 70.33
N PRO A 336 51.54 -13.99 70.49
CA PRO A 336 50.81 -15.11 69.85
C PRO A 336 50.05 -16.00 70.92
N PRO A 337 50.04 -17.37 70.99
CA PRO A 337 48.77 -18.12 70.86
C PRO A 337 48.44 -19.18 71.93
N VAL A 338 47.14 -19.49 72.15
CA VAL A 338 46.70 -20.76 72.75
C VAL A 338 45.46 -21.32 72.04
N ARG A 339 45.47 -22.62 71.73
CA ARG A 339 44.35 -23.40 71.15
C ARG A 339 43.41 -23.92 72.23
N THR A 340 42.10 -23.90 71.98
CA THR A 340 41.20 -25.05 72.20
C THR A 340 39.93 -24.97 71.34
N LEU A 341 39.37 -26.13 70.98
CA LEU A 341 38.21 -26.26 70.08
C LEU A 341 36.88 -26.05 70.82
N ARG A 342 35.88 -25.39 70.19
CA ARG A 342 34.75 -26.08 69.50
C ARG A 342 33.67 -25.12 68.94
N ALA A 343 33.04 -25.60 67.86
CA ALA A 343 31.63 -25.39 67.44
C ALA A 343 31.19 -24.15 66.63
N ARG A 344 30.91 -24.43 65.33
CA ARG A 344 29.63 -24.17 64.59
C ARG A 344 29.47 -22.84 63.81
N GLY A 345 29.02 -22.95 62.54
CA GLY A 345 28.59 -21.83 61.67
C GLY A 345 29.38 -21.75 60.35
N THR A 346 29.22 -22.71 59.43
CA THR A 346 28.44 -22.57 58.16
C THR A 346 29.12 -21.75 57.06
N ALA A 347 29.59 -22.47 56.04
CA ALA A 347 29.89 -21.92 54.72
C ALA A 347 28.64 -22.03 53.83
N ASP A 348 28.33 -20.98 53.06
CA ASP A 348 27.27 -21.01 52.05
C ASP A 348 27.74 -21.72 50.77
N SER A 349 27.46 -23.03 50.71
CA SER A 349 27.36 -23.74 49.43
C SER A 349 25.95 -23.55 48.85
N PRO A 350 25.79 -23.46 47.51
CA PRO A 350 24.50 -23.22 46.89
C PRO A 350 23.57 -24.44 47.07
N ALA A 351 22.31 -24.18 47.42
CA ALA A 351 21.28 -25.21 47.54
C ALA A 351 21.00 -25.90 46.18
N PRO A 352 20.72 -27.21 46.15
CA PRO A 352 20.41 -27.93 44.92
C PRO A 352 19.10 -27.44 44.30
N GLY A 353 19.10 -27.26 42.98
CA GLY A 353 17.91 -26.90 42.21
C GLY A 353 16.97 -28.10 42.02
N LYS A 354 15.69 -27.82 41.72
CA LYS A 354 14.71 -28.83 41.32
C LYS A 354 14.53 -28.83 39.79
N PRO A 355 14.44 -29.98 39.11
CA PRO A 355 14.13 -30.01 37.67
C PRO A 355 12.67 -29.62 37.41
N CYS A 356 12.42 -28.96 36.30
CA CYS A 356 11.08 -28.58 35.86
C CYS A 356 10.25 -29.81 35.46
N ILE A 357 9.03 -29.95 36.01
CA ILE A 357 8.14 -31.09 35.74
C ILE A 357 7.73 -31.25 34.26
N SER A 358 7.84 -30.18 33.46
CA SER A 358 7.40 -30.15 32.06
C SER A 358 8.54 -30.19 31.05
N CYS A 359 9.74 -29.70 31.39
CA CYS A 359 10.86 -29.59 30.44
C CYS A 359 12.24 -29.99 31.00
N GLY A 360 12.30 -30.55 32.21
CA GLY A 360 13.51 -31.12 32.82
C GLY A 360 14.60 -30.13 33.25
N ARG A 361 14.54 -28.87 32.83
CA ARG A 361 15.55 -27.85 33.17
C ARG A 361 15.55 -27.50 34.65
N GLU A 362 16.74 -27.32 35.22
CA GLU A 362 16.92 -26.92 36.62
C GLU A 362 16.32 -25.54 36.93
N LEU A 363 15.66 -25.46 38.08
CA LEU A 363 15.05 -24.26 38.66
C LEU A 363 15.52 -24.12 40.10
N LYS A 364 15.49 -22.89 40.63
CA LYS A 364 15.66 -22.67 42.08
C LYS A 364 14.56 -23.44 42.84
N ALA A 365 14.89 -24.04 43.99
CA ALA A 365 13.98 -24.92 44.74
C ALA A 365 12.59 -24.30 45.01
N GLU A 366 12.55 -23.00 45.28
CA GLU A 366 11.34 -22.22 45.60
C GLU A 366 10.53 -21.76 44.36
N ALA A 367 10.98 -22.05 43.13
CA ALA A 367 10.31 -21.56 41.93
C ALA A 367 8.92 -22.22 41.73
N LYS A 368 7.86 -21.41 41.71
CA LYS A 368 6.48 -21.83 41.40
C LYS A 368 6.21 -21.98 39.92
N PHE A 369 6.94 -21.25 39.07
CA PHE A 369 6.79 -21.32 37.61
C PHE A 369 8.15 -21.52 36.94
N CYS A 370 8.18 -22.31 35.88
CA CYS A 370 9.38 -22.48 35.06
C CYS A 370 9.66 -21.23 34.23
N ILE A 371 10.81 -20.58 34.45
CA ILE A 371 11.22 -19.39 33.67
C ILE A 371 11.45 -19.66 32.18
N TYR A 372 11.56 -20.93 31.78
CA TYR A 372 11.86 -21.34 30.39
C TYR A 372 10.62 -21.74 29.58
N CYS A 373 9.60 -22.33 30.21
CA CYS A 373 8.38 -22.79 29.51
C CYS A 373 7.05 -22.30 30.12
N GLY A 374 7.08 -21.60 31.26
CA GLY A 374 5.89 -21.06 31.92
C GLY A 374 5.05 -22.06 32.75
N ALA A 375 5.39 -23.35 32.74
CA ALA A 375 4.65 -24.37 33.49
C ALA A 375 4.66 -24.11 35.01
N ASN A 376 3.51 -24.27 35.67
CA ASN A 376 3.41 -24.31 37.13
C ASN A 376 4.16 -25.55 37.67
N GLN A 377 4.71 -25.46 38.88
CA GLN A 377 5.55 -26.48 39.54
C GLN A 377 4.94 -26.99 40.85
N ASP A 378 3.73 -26.56 41.22
CA ASP A 378 2.97 -27.04 42.37
C ASP A 378 2.24 -28.35 42.01
N ALA A 379 2.47 -29.43 42.77
CA ALA A 379 2.07 -30.80 42.40
C ALA A 379 0.64 -31.22 42.79
N ASP A 380 -0.06 -30.42 43.59
CA ASP A 380 -1.40 -30.76 44.14
C ASP A 380 -2.58 -30.12 43.38
N ALA A 381 -2.36 -29.63 42.16
CA ALA A 381 -3.42 -29.10 41.30
C ALA A 381 -4.13 -30.22 40.51
N VAL A 382 -5.16 -30.82 41.11
CA VAL A 382 -6.10 -31.71 40.41
C VAL A 382 -6.76 -30.95 39.23
N PRO A 383 -6.84 -31.53 38.02
CA PRO A 383 -7.49 -30.86 36.90
C PRO A 383 -9.02 -30.91 37.02
N GLU A 384 -9.67 -29.75 37.13
CA GLU A 384 -11.12 -29.65 36.88
C GLU A 384 -11.42 -29.83 35.38
N PRO A 385 -12.55 -30.48 35.02
CA PRO A 385 -12.78 -31.01 33.68
C PRO A 385 -13.30 -29.98 32.65
N ASP A 386 -13.12 -30.34 31.38
CA ASP A 386 -13.64 -29.62 30.20
C ASP A 386 -15.16 -29.37 30.29
N VAL A 387 -15.57 -28.11 30.10
CA VAL A 387 -16.98 -27.74 29.88
C VAL A 387 -17.19 -27.48 28.40
N GLN A 388 -17.89 -28.39 27.72
CA GLN A 388 -18.29 -28.23 26.32
C GLN A 388 -19.23 -27.02 26.15
N PRO A 389 -19.18 -26.30 25.01
CA PRO A 389 -20.06 -25.17 24.77
C PRO A 389 -21.52 -25.60 24.52
N GLU A 390 -22.43 -25.05 25.32
CA GLU A 390 -23.86 -25.27 25.18
C GLU A 390 -24.43 -24.64 23.90
N LYS A 391 -25.48 -25.27 23.36
CA LYS A 391 -26.01 -25.05 22.01
C LYS A 391 -26.87 -23.77 21.95
N ALA A 392 -26.51 -22.82 21.10
CA ALA A 392 -27.29 -21.58 20.92
C ALA A 392 -28.69 -21.86 20.33
N PRO A 393 -29.75 -21.15 20.76
CA PRO A 393 -31.09 -21.27 20.18
C PRO A 393 -31.16 -20.60 18.79
N ARG A 394 -31.93 -21.20 17.87
CA ARG A 394 -32.25 -20.61 16.56
C ARG A 394 -33.15 -19.38 16.74
N ILE A 395 -32.84 -18.31 15.99
CA ILE A 395 -33.76 -17.20 15.75
C ILE A 395 -34.60 -17.55 14.52
N ASP A 396 -35.93 -17.43 14.64
CA ASP A 396 -36.89 -17.67 13.55
C ASP A 396 -37.06 -16.40 12.69
N LEU A 397 -36.87 -16.54 11.38
CA LEU A 397 -36.90 -15.46 10.38
C LEU A 397 -38.27 -15.41 9.67
N SER A 398 -39.36 -15.27 10.43
CA SER A 398 -40.74 -15.33 9.90
C SER A 398 -41.66 -14.16 10.28
N LYS A 399 -41.12 -13.03 10.77
CA LYS A 399 -41.89 -11.78 10.94
C LYS A 399 -41.14 -10.53 10.45
N THR A 400 -41.32 -10.22 9.17
CA THR A 400 -40.91 -8.93 8.57
C THR A 400 -42.04 -8.35 7.71
N LYS A 401 -42.84 -7.48 8.32
CA LYS A 401 -43.78 -6.48 7.77
C LYS A 401 -44.41 -5.80 9.01
N GLU A 402 -44.64 -4.49 9.08
CA GLU A 402 -44.92 -3.50 8.02
C GLU A 402 -44.19 -2.17 8.30
N LEU A 403 -43.96 -1.34 7.26
CA LEU A 403 -43.68 0.10 7.42
C LEU A 403 -44.99 0.89 7.22
N PRO A 404 -45.22 1.99 7.94
CA PRO A 404 -46.34 2.89 7.67
C PRO A 404 -46.03 3.86 6.52
N HIS A 405 -47.07 4.18 5.74
CA HIS A 405 -47.11 5.25 4.75
C HIS A 405 -46.90 6.63 5.42
N ILE A 406 -46.29 7.57 4.70
CA ILE A 406 -46.29 9.00 5.08
C ILE A 406 -46.82 9.77 3.88
N ASP A 407 -48.01 10.34 4.03
CA ASP A 407 -48.60 11.30 3.08
C ASP A 407 -48.73 12.65 3.77
N SER A 408 -48.03 13.68 3.26
CA SER A 408 -48.35 15.12 3.28
C SER A 408 -47.21 15.89 2.61
#